data_AF-A0A077QPV3-F1
#
_entry.id   AF-A0A077QPV3-F1
#
_cell.length_a   1.000
_cell.length_b   1.000
_cell.length_c   1.000
_cell.angle_alpha   90.00
_cell.angle_beta   90.00
_cell.angle_gamma   90.00
#
_symmetry.space_group_name_H-M   'P 1'
#
loop_
_entity.id
_entity.type
_entity.pdbx_description
1 polymer ?
#
loop_
_entity_poly.entity_id
_entity_poly.type
_entity_poly.pdbx_seq_one_letter_code
_entity_poly.pdbx_strand_id
1 'polypeptide(L)'
;MKLVKCKQCKEEVSAKEKICPHCGVKDPGIKTQDVIGGFIVFIIICAAIYYFVSGDKKVPSTGEITVKAEVKETPKPFKYADMTLKEYRNEVKHEREKIVSNYKSYKNLYITNAEVNNFYNCLSEMSYTKSDELKLGEVLEWCYADYSKNPSSFAKYINFDNYKSKFSSWDGSYRPLTKIIKENMHDESTYKHHDTTTRRVRSSDNKLYAIIKTTFSGTNLYGAMVKQSLTAKVDIKTGEIIELVPEH
;
A
#
# COMPACT_ATOMS: atom_id res chain seq x y z
N MET A 1 36.65 26.57 -3.21
CA MET A 1 35.63 25.66 -2.63
C MET A 1 36.24 24.97 -1.42
N LYS A 2 35.53 24.85 -0.28
CA LYS A 2 36.08 24.18 0.91
C LYS A 2 35.93 22.67 0.72
N LEU A 3 37.05 21.96 0.64
CA LEU A 3 37.09 20.50 0.58
C LEU A 3 36.97 19.94 2.00
N VAL A 4 36.17 18.89 2.15
CA VAL A 4 35.95 18.16 3.39
C VAL A 4 36.11 16.67 3.14
N LYS A 5 36.57 15.93 4.14
CA LYS A 5 36.69 14.48 4.03
C LYS A 5 35.31 13.85 4.18
N CYS A 6 34.97 12.94 3.28
CA CYS A 6 33.73 12.17 3.37
C CYS A 6 33.68 11.38 4.69
N LYS A 7 32.55 11.44 5.38
CA LYS A 7 32.31 10.72 6.64
C LYS A 7 32.49 9.19 6.55
N GLN A 8 32.38 8.60 5.36
CA GLN A 8 32.42 7.14 5.18
C GLN A 8 33.70 6.67 4.47
N CYS A 9 33.99 7.17 3.27
CA CYS A 9 35.16 6.73 2.49
C CYS A 9 36.44 7.54 2.74
N LYS A 10 36.37 8.63 3.52
CA LYS A 10 37.49 9.53 3.87
C LYS A 10 38.15 10.29 2.70
N GLU A 11 37.72 10.04 1.47
CA GLU A 11 38.13 10.78 0.27
C GLU A 11 37.70 12.26 0.34
N GLU A 12 38.46 13.12 -0.33
CA GLU A 12 38.19 14.56 -0.37
C GLU A 12 37.02 14.89 -1.29
N VAL A 13 36.00 15.57 -0.73
CA VAL A 13 34.80 15.97 -1.47
C VAL A 13 34.46 17.43 -1.20
N SER A 14 33.75 18.05 -2.13
CA SER A 14 33.24 19.41 -1.95
C SER A 14 32.22 19.46 -0.82
N ALA A 15 32.34 20.43 0.10
CA ALA A 15 31.44 20.58 1.25
C ALA A 15 29.97 20.86 0.88
N LYS A 16 29.69 21.25 -0.37
CA LYS A 16 28.33 21.51 -0.86
C LYS A 16 27.71 20.34 -1.64
N GLU A 17 28.45 19.24 -1.83
CA GLU A 17 27.95 18.11 -2.61
C GLU A 17 26.94 17.30 -1.78
N LYS A 18 25.73 17.06 -2.32
CA LYS A 18 24.66 16.33 -1.61
C LYS A 18 24.94 14.83 -1.52
N ILE A 19 25.75 14.29 -2.43
CA ILE A 19 26.06 12.86 -2.53
C ILE A 19 27.55 12.71 -2.81
N CYS A 20 28.24 11.82 -2.08
CA CYS A 20 29.64 11.52 -2.34
C CYS A 20 29.80 10.79 -3.68
N PRO A 21 30.65 11.27 -4.62
CA PRO A 21 30.88 10.61 -5.90
C PRO A 21 31.66 9.28 -5.79
N HIS A 22 32.35 9.03 -4.67
CA HIS A 22 33.18 7.82 -4.49
C HIS A 22 32.44 6.67 -3.81
N CYS A 23 31.49 6.96 -2.91
CA CYS A 23 30.79 5.92 -2.14
C CYS A 23 29.26 6.07 -2.10
N GLY A 24 28.69 7.13 -2.67
CA GLY A 24 27.25 7.34 -2.75
C GLY A 24 26.57 7.77 -1.45
N VAL A 25 27.31 8.02 -0.37
CA VAL A 25 26.71 8.47 0.90
C VAL A 25 26.13 9.88 0.76
N LYS A 26 24.90 10.07 1.24
CA LYS A 26 24.24 11.38 1.29
C LYS A 26 24.86 12.26 2.38
N ASP A 27 25.01 13.54 2.08
CA ASP A 27 25.57 14.58 2.94
C ASP A 27 26.94 14.18 3.53
N PRO A 28 27.98 14.06 2.68
CA PRO A 28 29.27 13.52 3.07
C PRO A 28 30.07 14.46 3.98
N GLY A 29 29.75 15.76 3.98
CA GLY A 29 30.46 16.79 4.73
C GLY A 29 29.99 17.01 6.16
N ILE A 30 28.89 16.38 6.60
CA ILE A 30 28.33 16.55 7.94
C ILE A 30 28.96 15.51 8.88
N LYS A 31 29.64 15.95 9.95
CA LYS A 31 30.16 15.05 10.99
C LYS A 31 29.08 14.82 12.05
N THR A 32 29.04 13.62 12.62
CA THR A 32 28.09 13.26 13.70
C THR A 32 28.18 14.21 14.89
N GLN A 33 29.36 14.78 15.16
CA GLN A 33 29.58 15.78 16.22
C GLN A 33 28.88 17.12 15.95
N ASP A 34 28.70 17.52 14.68
CA ASP A 34 28.04 18.78 14.32
C ASP A 34 26.51 18.69 14.53
N VAL A 35 25.92 17.51 14.31
CA VAL A 35 24.50 17.23 14.56
C VAL A 35 24.19 17.22 16.06
N ILE A 36 25.05 16.57 16.85
CA ILE A 36 24.89 16.48 18.31
C ILE A 36 25.10 17.86 18.96
N GLY A 37 26.10 18.62 18.50
CA GLY A 37 26.34 19.99 18.97
C GLY A 37 25.15 20.92 18.72
N GLY A 38 24.52 20.84 17.54
CA GLY A 38 23.32 21.62 17.20
C GLY A 38 22.12 21.32 18.10
N PHE A 39 21.90 20.04 18.43
CA PHE A 39 20.82 19.63 19.34
C PHE A 39 21.03 20.11 20.78
N ILE A 40 22.27 20.09 21.29
CA ILE A 40 22.59 20.57 22.64
C ILE A 40 22.34 22.08 22.74
N VAL A 41 22.76 22.86 21.74
CA VAL A 41 22.49 24.31 21.70
C VAL A 41 20.99 24.59 21.64
N PHE A 42 20.22 23.81 20.86
CA PHE A 42 18.77 23.94 20.80
C PHE A 42 18.10 23.65 22.15
N ILE A 43 18.54 22.62 22.88
CA ILE A 43 18.04 22.29 24.22
C ILE A 43 18.35 23.40 25.22
N ILE A 44 19.55 23.99 25.17
CA ILE A 44 19.94 25.11 26.05
C ILE A 44 19.07 26.34 25.76
N ILE A 45 18.78 26.63 24.49
CA ILE A 45 17.88 27.73 24.09
C ILE A 45 16.46 27.46 24.60
N CYS A 46 15.93 26.24 24.44
CA CYS A 46 14.62 25.86 24.96
C CYS A 46 14.56 25.94 26.49
N ALA A 47 15.62 25.52 27.19
CA ALA A 47 15.72 25.61 28.65
C ALA A 47 15.80 27.07 29.12
N ALA A 48 16.54 27.93 28.40
CA ALA A 48 16.59 29.36 28.68
C ALA A 48 15.23 30.03 28.47
N ILE A 49 14.52 29.71 27.37
CA ILE A 49 13.14 30.19 27.14
C ILE A 49 12.22 29.73 28.27
N TYR A 50 12.30 28.46 28.69
CA TYR A 50 11.51 27.94 29.80
C TYR A 50 11.82 28.67 31.11
N TYR A 51 13.10 28.97 31.37
CA TYR A 51 13.54 29.70 32.57
C TYR A 51 13.09 31.17 32.56
N PHE A 52 13.11 31.83 31.40
CA PHE A 52 12.59 33.19 31.23
C PHE A 52 11.05 33.27 31.27
N VAL A 53 10.35 32.21 30.88
CA VAL A 53 8.87 32.14 30.91
C VAL A 53 8.34 31.74 32.30
N SER A 54 9.16 31.09 33.14
CA SER A 54 8.72 30.59 34.46
C SER A 54 9.06 31.49 35.65
N GLY A 55 9.36 32.77 35.41
CA GLY A 55 9.63 33.76 36.46
C GLY A 55 8.38 34.22 37.21
N ASP A 56 8.19 33.63 38.39
CA ASP A 56 7.43 34.07 39.57
C ASP A 56 5.94 34.42 39.44
N LYS A 57 5.08 33.50 39.93
CA LYS A 57 3.93 33.87 40.77
C LYS A 57 3.78 32.91 41.95
N LYS A 58 4.13 33.40 43.15
CA LYS A 58 3.73 32.81 44.44
C LYS A 58 2.24 33.08 44.70
N VAL A 59 1.56 32.07 45.21
CA VAL A 59 0.11 32.02 45.52
C VAL A 59 -0.26 32.95 46.70
N PRO A 60 -1.41 33.63 46.64
CA PRO A 60 -2.40 33.50 47.72
C PRO A 60 -3.86 33.36 47.22
N SER A 61 -4.71 32.98 48.16
CA SER A 61 -6.04 32.37 48.12
C SER A 61 -7.22 33.18 47.57
N THR A 62 -8.29 32.41 47.31
CA THR A 62 -9.73 32.78 47.37
C THR A 62 -10.34 33.24 46.05
N GLY A 63 -11.30 32.45 45.56
CA GLY A 63 -12.18 32.83 44.46
C GLY A 63 -12.43 31.67 43.51
N GLU A 64 -13.43 30.87 43.84
CA GLU A 64 -14.06 29.89 42.97
C GLU A 64 -14.39 30.50 41.60
N ILE A 65 -13.62 30.19 40.57
CA ILE A 65 -14.03 30.32 39.17
C ILE A 65 -13.63 29.02 38.47
N THR A 66 -14.59 28.10 38.43
CA THR A 66 -14.51 26.88 37.62
C THR A 66 -14.50 27.26 36.14
N VAL A 67 -13.32 27.44 35.57
CA VAL A 67 -13.17 27.33 34.12
C VAL A 67 -13.12 25.83 33.83
N LYS A 68 -14.24 25.28 33.34
CA LYS A 68 -14.28 23.96 32.73
C LYS A 68 -13.24 23.94 31.61
N ALA A 69 -12.11 23.30 31.86
CA ALA A 69 -11.26 22.80 30.80
C ALA A 69 -12.11 21.80 30.00
N GLU A 70 -12.58 22.25 28.85
CA GLU A 70 -13.20 21.38 27.86
C GLU A 70 -12.10 20.41 27.38
N VAL A 71 -12.11 19.23 27.99
CA VAL A 71 -11.36 18.07 27.52
C VAL A 71 -11.86 17.79 26.11
N LYS A 72 -11.07 18.10 25.09
CA LYS A 72 -11.25 17.49 23.77
C LYS A 72 -11.16 15.98 23.99
N GLU A 73 -12.30 15.32 24.06
CA GLU A 73 -12.38 13.86 24.06
C GLU A 73 -11.54 13.36 22.89
N THR A 74 -10.57 12.50 23.19
CA THR A 74 -9.93 11.69 22.18
C THR A 74 -11.05 10.88 21.49
N PRO A 75 -11.24 11.01 20.17
CA PRO A 75 -12.28 10.26 19.48
C PRO A 75 -12.05 8.77 19.76
N LYS A 76 -13.11 8.09 20.21
CA LYS A 76 -13.09 6.65 20.52
C LYS A 76 -12.41 5.92 19.37
N PRO A 77 -11.41 5.04 19.62
CA PRO A 77 -10.67 4.40 18.54
C PRO A 77 -11.62 3.60 17.63
N PHE A 78 -11.38 3.68 16.32
CA PHE A 78 -12.15 2.93 15.34
C PHE A 78 -12.05 1.42 15.61
N LYS A 79 -13.19 0.73 15.63
CA LYS A 79 -13.31 -0.69 16.05
C LYS A 79 -12.31 -1.63 15.36
N TYR A 80 -11.97 -1.36 14.10
CA TYR A 80 -11.10 -2.23 13.30
C TYR A 80 -9.70 -1.62 13.07
N ALA A 81 -9.31 -0.62 13.87
CA ALA A 81 -8.04 0.09 13.67
C ALA A 81 -6.82 -0.85 13.70
N ASP A 82 -6.80 -1.80 14.63
CA ASP A 82 -5.66 -2.70 14.87
C ASP A 82 -5.64 -3.96 13.99
N MET A 83 -6.69 -4.18 13.19
CA MET A 83 -6.73 -5.24 12.18
C MET A 83 -5.60 -5.00 11.17
N THR A 84 -4.90 -6.05 10.75
CA THR A 84 -3.87 -5.98 9.72
C THR A 84 -4.48 -6.02 8.32
N LEU A 85 -3.74 -5.56 7.31
CA LEU A 85 -4.17 -5.67 5.91
C LEU A 85 -4.35 -7.14 5.47
N LYS A 86 -3.54 -8.06 5.99
CA LYS A 86 -3.70 -9.50 5.74
C LYS A 86 -5.02 -10.04 6.29
N GLU A 87 -5.35 -9.69 7.52
CA GLU A 87 -6.62 -10.09 8.14
C GLU A 87 -7.80 -9.51 7.35
N TYR A 88 -7.79 -8.19 7.09
CA TYR A 88 -8.81 -7.55 6.26
C TYR A 88 -8.99 -8.24 4.92
N ARG A 89 -7.90 -8.54 4.20
CA ARG A 89 -7.94 -9.19 2.87
C ARG A 89 -8.55 -10.59 2.89
N ASN A 90 -8.38 -11.31 4.00
CA ASN A 90 -8.86 -12.67 4.16
C ASN A 90 -10.32 -12.74 4.64
N GLU A 91 -10.90 -11.60 5.06
CA GLU A 91 -12.32 -11.53 5.38
C GLU A 91 -13.21 -11.74 4.16
N VAL A 92 -14.40 -12.28 4.40
CA VAL A 92 -15.42 -12.39 3.36
C VAL A 92 -15.81 -11.00 2.85
N LYS A 93 -16.13 -10.89 1.56
CA LYS A 93 -16.41 -9.61 0.89
C LYS A 93 -17.43 -8.74 1.65
N HIS A 94 -18.51 -9.34 2.13
CA HIS A 94 -19.53 -8.64 2.91
C HIS A 94 -18.97 -7.96 4.17
N GLU A 95 -18.10 -8.64 4.91
CA GLU A 95 -17.49 -8.05 6.11
C GLU A 95 -16.50 -6.94 5.76
N ARG A 96 -15.74 -7.09 4.66
CA ARG A 96 -14.88 -6.00 4.16
C ARG A 96 -15.69 -4.75 3.79
N GLU A 97 -16.81 -4.90 3.09
CA GLU A 97 -17.72 -3.79 2.74
C GLU A 97 -18.35 -3.14 3.99
N LYS A 98 -18.72 -3.95 4.99
CA LYS A 98 -19.24 -3.48 6.27
C LYS A 98 -18.20 -2.70 7.07
N ILE A 99 -16.93 -3.08 7.04
CA ILE A 99 -15.84 -2.35 7.69
C ILE A 99 -15.72 -0.93 7.10
N VAL A 100 -15.73 -0.79 5.77
CA VAL A 100 -15.69 0.53 5.11
C VAL A 100 -16.92 1.35 5.48
N SER A 101 -18.10 0.73 5.51
CA SER A 101 -19.34 1.40 5.92
C SER A 101 -19.29 1.89 7.38
N ASN A 102 -18.72 1.09 8.28
CA ASN A 102 -18.49 1.51 9.67
C ASN A 102 -17.49 2.68 9.76
N TYR A 103 -16.47 2.71 8.91
CA TYR A 103 -15.52 3.81 8.87
C TYR A 103 -16.18 5.12 8.42
N LYS A 104 -17.06 5.08 7.41
CA LYS A 104 -17.91 6.21 7.01
C LYS A 104 -18.67 6.76 8.22
N SER A 105 -19.35 5.90 8.98
CA SER A 105 -20.10 6.31 10.18
C SER A 105 -19.19 6.86 11.28
N TYR A 106 -18.05 6.23 11.52
CA TYR A 106 -17.06 6.67 12.52
C TYR A 106 -16.52 8.08 12.23
N LYS A 107 -16.23 8.37 10.96
CA LYS A 107 -15.77 9.69 10.51
C LYS A 107 -16.90 10.70 10.26
N ASN A 108 -18.16 10.28 10.44
CA ASN A 108 -19.35 11.06 10.13
C ASN A 108 -19.34 11.65 8.70
N LEU A 109 -18.97 10.83 7.72
CA LEU A 109 -18.80 11.27 6.33
C LEU A 109 -20.13 11.27 5.57
N TYR A 110 -20.47 12.41 4.97
CA TYR A 110 -21.62 12.57 4.08
C TYR A 110 -21.22 12.28 2.63
N ILE A 111 -21.00 10.99 2.35
CA ILE A 111 -20.58 10.50 1.02
C ILE A 111 -21.59 9.53 0.41
N THR A 112 -21.67 9.53 -0.91
CA THR A 112 -22.50 8.63 -1.74
C THR A 112 -22.02 7.19 -1.66
N ASN A 113 -22.86 6.23 -2.10
CA ASN A 113 -22.47 4.82 -2.17
C ASN A 113 -21.32 4.59 -3.17
N ALA A 114 -21.24 5.38 -4.24
CA ALA A 114 -20.14 5.31 -5.19
C ALA A 114 -18.80 5.72 -4.53
N GLU A 115 -18.81 6.74 -3.68
CA GLU A 115 -17.64 7.17 -2.92
C GLU A 115 -17.25 6.13 -1.85
N VAL A 116 -18.22 5.51 -1.18
CA VAL A 116 -17.96 4.36 -0.28
C VAL A 116 -17.26 3.23 -1.03
N ASN A 117 -17.70 2.92 -2.25
CA ASN A 117 -17.05 1.93 -3.11
C ASN A 117 -15.62 2.34 -3.48
N ASN A 118 -15.33 3.63 -3.64
CA ASN A 118 -13.96 4.08 -3.87
C ASN A 118 -13.07 3.85 -2.64
N PHE A 119 -13.58 4.03 -1.42
CA PHE A 119 -12.85 3.66 -0.20
C PHE A 119 -12.59 2.15 -0.14
N TYR A 120 -13.59 1.35 -0.52
CA TYR A 120 -13.42 -0.10 -0.65
C TYR A 120 -12.32 -0.45 -1.65
N ASN A 121 -12.30 0.18 -2.83
CA ASN A 121 -11.27 -0.02 -3.83
C ASN A 121 -9.88 0.39 -3.31
N CYS A 122 -9.78 1.49 -2.56
CA CYS A 122 -8.54 1.92 -1.92
C CYS A 122 -7.99 0.84 -0.99
N LEU A 123 -8.82 0.34 -0.06
CA LEU A 123 -8.39 -0.73 0.86
C LEU A 123 -8.10 -2.04 0.14
N SER A 124 -8.88 -2.37 -0.89
CA SER A 124 -8.65 -3.55 -1.74
C SER A 124 -7.24 -3.47 -2.35
N GLU A 125 -6.91 -2.38 -3.04
CA GLU A 125 -5.58 -2.20 -3.63
C GLU A 125 -4.46 -2.17 -2.58
N MET A 126 -4.62 -1.41 -1.50
CA MET A 126 -3.61 -1.31 -0.45
C MET A 126 -3.34 -2.69 0.17
N SER A 127 -4.38 -3.48 0.41
CA SER A 127 -4.25 -4.83 0.95
C SER A 127 -3.44 -5.78 0.06
N TYR A 128 -3.35 -5.55 -1.26
CA TYR A 128 -2.56 -6.39 -2.18
C TYR A 128 -1.20 -5.80 -2.57
N THR A 129 -0.96 -4.52 -2.26
CA THR A 129 0.21 -3.78 -2.74
C THR A 129 1.10 -3.24 -1.63
N LYS A 130 0.63 -3.25 -0.38
CA LYS A 130 1.38 -2.83 0.81
C LYS A 130 1.71 -4.03 1.69
N SER A 131 2.45 -3.77 2.79
CA SER A 131 2.83 -4.81 3.74
C SER A 131 1.60 -5.41 4.43
N ASP A 132 1.62 -6.72 4.58
CA ASP A 132 0.56 -7.51 5.23
C ASP A 132 0.29 -7.07 6.67
N GLU A 133 1.32 -6.59 7.38
CA GLU A 133 1.27 -6.25 8.81
C GLU A 133 0.75 -4.83 9.09
N LEU A 134 0.62 -4.00 8.06
CA LEU A 134 0.12 -2.63 8.23
C LEU A 134 -1.27 -2.63 8.85
N LYS A 135 -1.48 -1.67 9.76
CA LYS A 135 -2.75 -1.52 10.47
C LYS A 135 -3.80 -0.87 9.59
N LEU A 136 -4.99 -1.43 9.60
CA LEU A 136 -6.11 -1.02 8.78
C LEU A 136 -6.53 0.41 9.10
N GLY A 137 -6.50 0.81 10.37
CA GLY A 137 -6.78 2.18 10.79
C GLY A 137 -5.84 3.19 10.12
N GLU A 138 -4.54 2.91 10.10
CA GLU A 138 -3.53 3.77 9.45
C GLU A 138 -3.79 3.91 7.94
N VAL A 139 -4.06 2.79 7.28
CA VAL A 139 -4.33 2.76 5.83
C VAL A 139 -5.64 3.46 5.49
N LEU A 140 -6.67 3.32 6.32
CA LEU A 140 -7.93 4.04 6.21
C LEU A 140 -7.72 5.56 6.31
N GLU A 141 -6.86 6.03 7.22
CA GLU A 141 -6.50 7.45 7.30
C GLU A 141 -5.77 7.93 6.04
N TRP A 142 -4.92 7.10 5.42
CA TRP A 142 -4.30 7.44 4.13
C TRP A 142 -5.34 7.54 3.01
N CYS A 143 -6.24 6.57 2.90
CA CYS A 143 -7.35 6.60 1.96
C CYS A 143 -8.23 7.85 2.17
N TYR A 144 -8.52 8.18 3.43
CA TYR A 144 -9.27 9.39 3.76
C TYR A 144 -8.54 10.67 3.36
N ALA A 145 -7.24 10.79 3.66
CA ALA A 145 -6.44 11.95 3.28
C ALA A 145 -6.37 12.14 1.76
N ASP A 146 -6.21 11.04 1.00
CA ASP A 146 -6.22 11.08 -0.47
C ASP A 146 -7.58 11.50 -1.02
N TYR A 147 -8.68 10.99 -0.44
CA TYR A 147 -10.04 11.42 -0.77
C TYR A 147 -10.26 12.90 -0.49
N SER A 148 -9.93 13.37 0.73
CA SER A 148 -10.11 14.78 1.14
C SER A 148 -9.30 15.74 0.27
N LYS A 149 -8.15 15.30 -0.25
CA LYS A 149 -7.31 16.11 -1.14
C LYS A 149 -7.92 16.27 -2.53
N ASN A 150 -8.43 15.20 -3.14
CA ASN A 150 -9.04 15.24 -4.47
C ASN A 150 -10.04 14.08 -4.68
N PRO A 151 -11.33 14.28 -4.34
CA PRO A 151 -12.37 13.26 -4.45
C PRO A 151 -12.51 12.70 -5.88
N SER A 152 -12.41 13.56 -6.89
CA SER A 152 -12.56 13.17 -8.30
C SER A 152 -11.50 12.19 -8.78
N SER A 153 -10.30 12.25 -8.20
CA SER A 153 -9.20 11.32 -8.51
C SER A 153 -9.26 10.01 -7.71
N PHE A 154 -10.15 9.93 -6.72
CA PHE A 154 -10.20 8.81 -5.78
C PHE A 154 -10.71 7.51 -6.42
N ALA A 155 -11.40 7.59 -7.56
CA ALA A 155 -11.82 6.44 -8.36
C ALA A 155 -10.67 5.68 -9.06
N LYS A 156 -9.41 6.13 -8.88
CA LYS A 156 -8.21 5.50 -9.46
C LYS A 156 -7.89 4.12 -8.88
N TYR A 157 -8.31 3.84 -7.65
CA TYR A 157 -7.92 2.60 -6.98
C TYR A 157 -8.58 1.37 -7.59
N ILE A 158 -7.88 0.24 -7.49
CA ILE A 158 -8.26 -1.03 -8.09
C ILE A 158 -9.02 -1.89 -7.09
N ASN A 159 -10.20 -2.38 -7.49
CA ASN A 159 -10.86 -3.47 -6.80
C ASN A 159 -10.27 -4.81 -7.24
N PHE A 160 -9.43 -5.41 -6.40
CA PHE A 160 -8.83 -6.71 -6.69
C PHE A 160 -9.83 -7.88 -6.68
N ASP A 161 -11.04 -7.71 -6.16
CA ASP A 161 -12.05 -8.77 -6.19
C ASP A 161 -12.45 -9.14 -7.62
N ASN A 162 -12.51 -8.15 -8.53
CA ASN A 162 -12.82 -8.38 -9.93
C ASN A 162 -11.79 -9.34 -10.54
N TYR A 163 -10.51 -9.04 -10.35
CA TYR A 163 -9.41 -9.90 -10.78
C TYR A 163 -9.43 -11.26 -10.08
N LYS A 164 -9.60 -11.30 -8.77
CA LYS A 164 -9.58 -12.54 -7.99
C LYS A 164 -10.75 -13.47 -8.28
N SER A 165 -11.92 -12.93 -8.60
CA SER A 165 -13.11 -13.70 -8.97
C SER A 165 -12.92 -14.56 -10.23
N LYS A 166 -11.93 -14.22 -11.07
CA LYS A 166 -11.60 -14.97 -12.29
C LYS A 166 -10.82 -16.26 -12.00
N PHE A 167 -10.34 -16.45 -10.78
CA PHE A 167 -9.66 -17.66 -10.36
C PHE A 167 -10.67 -18.67 -9.78
N SER A 168 -10.45 -19.94 -10.06
CA SER A 168 -11.16 -21.04 -9.41
C SER A 168 -10.68 -21.18 -7.97
N SER A 169 -11.63 -21.22 -7.03
CA SER A 169 -11.32 -21.46 -5.62
C SER A 169 -10.89 -22.90 -5.33
N TRP A 170 -11.10 -23.84 -6.26
CA TRP A 170 -10.82 -25.27 -6.05
C TRP A 170 -9.37 -25.65 -6.40
N ASP A 171 -8.90 -25.19 -7.55
CA ASP A 171 -7.59 -25.57 -8.10
C ASP A 171 -6.70 -24.35 -8.43
N GLY A 172 -7.19 -23.13 -8.19
CA GLY A 172 -6.46 -21.90 -8.50
C GLY A 172 -6.36 -21.61 -10.00
N SER A 173 -7.05 -22.35 -10.86
CA SER A 173 -7.03 -22.12 -12.31
C SER A 173 -7.59 -20.75 -12.68
N TYR A 174 -6.94 -20.06 -13.60
CA TYR A 174 -7.47 -18.82 -14.17
C TYR A 174 -8.51 -19.16 -15.24
N ARG A 175 -9.80 -18.93 -14.92
CA ARG A 175 -10.94 -19.37 -15.73
C ARG A 175 -10.92 -18.85 -17.17
N PRO A 176 -10.57 -17.57 -17.45
CA PRO A 176 -10.49 -17.08 -18.83
C PRO A 176 -9.46 -17.83 -19.68
N LEU A 177 -8.26 -18.10 -19.15
CA LEU A 177 -7.27 -18.92 -19.87
C LEU A 177 -7.71 -20.37 -20.00
N THR A 178 -8.33 -20.93 -18.96
CA THR A 178 -8.84 -22.31 -18.99
C THR A 178 -9.85 -22.51 -20.11
N LYS A 179 -10.75 -21.54 -20.32
CA LYS A 179 -11.71 -21.54 -21.43
C LYS A 179 -10.99 -21.55 -22.79
N ILE A 180 -10.06 -20.62 -23.02
CA ILE A 180 -9.30 -20.54 -24.27
C ILE A 180 -8.52 -21.83 -24.53
N ILE A 181 -7.87 -22.40 -23.49
CA ILE A 181 -7.11 -23.64 -23.62
C ILE A 181 -8.02 -24.77 -24.11
N LYS A 182 -9.15 -25.00 -23.44
CA LYS A 182 -10.08 -26.08 -23.79
C LYS A 182 -10.65 -25.93 -25.20
N GLU A 183 -11.03 -24.71 -25.59
CA GLU A 183 -11.56 -24.42 -26.94
C GLU A 183 -10.55 -24.69 -28.06
N ASN A 184 -9.24 -24.72 -27.74
CA ASN A 184 -8.17 -24.97 -28.71
C ASN A 184 -7.53 -26.37 -28.55
N MET A 185 -8.03 -27.21 -27.63
CA MET A 185 -7.56 -28.57 -27.46
C MET A 185 -8.21 -29.52 -28.47
N HIS A 186 -7.48 -30.58 -28.84
CA HIS A 186 -8.05 -31.65 -29.66
C HIS A 186 -9.22 -32.36 -28.97
N ASP A 187 -9.04 -32.68 -27.67
CA ASP A 187 -10.07 -33.27 -26.82
C ASP A 187 -10.05 -32.58 -25.46
N GLU A 188 -11.00 -31.65 -25.25
CA GLU A 188 -11.12 -30.89 -24.01
C GLU A 188 -11.41 -31.73 -22.77
N SER A 189 -11.97 -32.94 -22.93
CA SER A 189 -12.29 -33.83 -21.81
C SER A 189 -11.03 -34.34 -21.10
N THR A 190 -9.91 -34.31 -21.81
CA THR A 190 -8.58 -34.70 -21.31
C THR A 190 -7.83 -33.57 -20.61
N TYR A 191 -8.41 -32.36 -20.56
CA TYR A 191 -7.80 -31.21 -19.90
C TYR A 191 -7.55 -31.49 -18.42
N LYS A 192 -6.30 -31.28 -18.01
CA LYS A 192 -5.89 -31.29 -16.62
C LYS A 192 -5.07 -30.05 -16.29
N HIS A 193 -5.58 -29.22 -15.39
CA HIS A 193 -4.83 -28.12 -14.79
C HIS A 193 -3.69 -28.66 -13.91
N HIS A 194 -2.51 -28.05 -13.99
CA HIS A 194 -1.39 -28.35 -13.08
C HIS A 194 -1.09 -27.19 -12.15
N ASP A 195 -0.93 -25.98 -12.70
CA ASP A 195 -0.60 -24.80 -11.92
C ASP A 195 -0.95 -23.50 -12.66
N THR A 196 -1.18 -22.44 -11.89
CA THR A 196 -1.32 -21.07 -12.41
C THR A 196 -0.40 -20.13 -11.63
N THR A 197 0.61 -19.58 -12.32
CA THR A 197 1.47 -18.55 -11.76
C THR A 197 1.00 -17.15 -12.16
N THR A 198 1.22 -16.19 -11.27
CA THR A 198 0.86 -14.78 -11.52
C THR A 198 2.02 -13.86 -11.18
N ARG A 199 2.31 -12.90 -12.06
CA ARG A 199 3.27 -11.82 -11.82
C ARG A 199 2.61 -10.48 -12.07
N ARG A 200 2.59 -9.60 -11.07
CA ARG A 200 2.16 -8.21 -11.24
C ARG A 200 3.29 -7.39 -11.83
N VAL A 201 2.99 -6.58 -12.84
CA VAL A 201 3.97 -5.73 -13.52
C VAL A 201 3.40 -4.34 -13.70
N ARG A 202 4.26 -3.33 -13.47
CA ARG A 202 3.95 -1.94 -13.72
C ARG A 202 4.51 -1.57 -15.09
N SER A 203 3.65 -1.07 -15.97
CA SER A 203 4.04 -0.52 -17.27
C SER A 203 4.76 0.81 -17.11
N SER A 204 5.46 1.26 -18.16
CA SER A 204 6.13 2.57 -18.21
C SER A 204 5.18 3.74 -18.03
N ASP A 205 3.92 3.58 -18.44
CA ASP A 205 2.83 4.55 -18.24
C ASP A 205 2.13 4.42 -16.87
N ASN A 206 2.76 3.72 -15.91
CA ASN A 206 2.29 3.48 -14.55
C ASN A 206 0.97 2.67 -14.45
N LYS A 207 0.53 2.03 -15.54
CA LYS A 207 -0.59 1.06 -15.50
C LYS A 207 -0.14 -0.26 -14.89
N LEU A 208 -0.97 -0.82 -14.02
CA LEU A 208 -0.73 -2.13 -13.41
C LEU A 208 -1.41 -3.20 -14.26
N TYR A 209 -0.69 -4.26 -14.59
CA TYR A 209 -1.22 -5.45 -15.25
C TYR A 209 -0.68 -6.72 -14.60
N ALA A 210 -1.27 -7.86 -14.92
CA ALA A 210 -0.79 -9.17 -14.50
C ALA A 210 -0.33 -9.99 -15.71
N ILE A 211 0.76 -10.73 -15.57
CA ILE A 211 1.11 -11.83 -16.44
C ILE A 211 0.68 -13.11 -15.73
N ILE A 212 -0.19 -13.88 -16.37
CA ILE A 212 -0.69 -15.16 -15.86
C ILE A 212 -0.22 -16.27 -16.79
N LYS A 213 0.42 -17.29 -16.23
CA LYS A 213 0.80 -18.51 -16.96
C LYS A 213 0.05 -19.69 -16.38
N THR A 214 -0.72 -20.38 -17.21
CA THR A 214 -1.39 -21.64 -16.86
C THR A 214 -0.62 -22.79 -17.46
N THR A 215 -0.23 -23.74 -16.63
CA THR A 215 0.37 -25.02 -17.05
C THR A 215 -0.70 -26.10 -16.99
N PHE A 216 -0.87 -26.85 -18.07
CA PHE A 216 -1.91 -27.86 -18.21
C PHE A 216 -1.38 -29.07 -18.99
N SER A 217 -2.13 -30.16 -18.99
CA SER A 217 -1.93 -31.28 -19.90
C SER A 217 -3.21 -31.67 -20.62
N GLY A 218 -3.07 -32.29 -21.77
CA GLY A 218 -4.17 -32.78 -22.59
C GLY A 218 -3.67 -33.77 -23.64
N THR A 219 -4.59 -34.50 -24.25
CA THR A 219 -4.29 -35.42 -25.35
C THR A 219 -4.13 -34.63 -26.65
N ASN A 220 -3.04 -34.89 -27.38
CA ASN A 220 -2.80 -34.32 -28.70
C ASN A 220 -3.46 -35.15 -29.82
N LEU A 221 -3.33 -34.70 -31.07
CA LEU A 221 -3.88 -35.38 -32.25
C LEU A 221 -3.35 -36.82 -32.47
N TYR A 222 -2.24 -37.19 -31.83
CA TYR A 222 -1.63 -38.52 -31.92
C TYR A 222 -2.00 -39.42 -30.73
N GLY A 223 -2.92 -39.00 -29.86
CA GLY A 223 -3.35 -39.77 -28.70
C GLY A 223 -2.37 -39.71 -27.51
N ALA A 224 -1.30 -38.91 -27.59
CA ALA A 224 -0.35 -38.76 -26.50
C ALA A 224 -0.77 -37.65 -25.53
N MET A 225 -0.65 -37.90 -24.23
CA MET A 225 -0.79 -36.87 -23.20
C MET A 225 0.45 -35.97 -23.20
N VAL A 226 0.25 -34.68 -23.44
CA VAL A 226 1.33 -33.67 -23.48
C VAL A 226 1.11 -32.61 -22.42
N LYS A 227 2.21 -32.07 -21.87
CA LYS A 227 2.20 -30.94 -20.93
C LYS A 227 2.56 -29.68 -21.70
N GLN A 228 1.75 -28.63 -21.53
CA GLN A 228 1.89 -27.36 -22.24
C GLN A 228 1.58 -26.21 -21.28
N SER A 229 1.87 -25.00 -21.73
CA SER A 229 1.46 -23.80 -21.03
C SER A 229 0.96 -22.72 -21.97
N LEU A 230 0.08 -21.89 -21.44
CA LEU A 230 -0.41 -20.69 -22.11
C LEU A 230 -0.25 -19.50 -21.17
N THR A 231 0.32 -18.43 -21.70
CA THR A 231 0.58 -17.19 -20.96
C THR A 231 -0.27 -16.06 -21.53
N ALA A 232 -0.84 -15.23 -20.65
CA ALA A 232 -1.59 -14.04 -21.04
C ALA A 232 -1.20 -12.83 -20.19
N LYS A 233 -1.27 -11.66 -20.81
CA LYS A 233 -1.31 -10.37 -20.15
C LYS A 233 -2.76 -10.01 -19.86
N VAL A 234 -3.01 -9.56 -18.63
CA VAL A 234 -4.35 -9.38 -18.07
C VAL A 234 -4.48 -8.00 -17.46
N ASP A 235 -5.60 -7.34 -17.73
CA ASP A 235 -5.99 -6.11 -17.04
C ASP A 235 -6.33 -6.43 -15.59
N ILE A 236 -5.65 -5.81 -14.65
CA ILE A 236 -5.82 -6.14 -13.22
C ILE A 236 -7.08 -5.52 -12.60
N LYS A 237 -7.69 -4.54 -13.25
CA LYS A 237 -8.92 -3.87 -12.79
C LYS A 237 -10.15 -4.70 -13.14
N THR A 238 -10.15 -5.32 -14.31
CA THR A 238 -11.28 -6.14 -14.79
C THR A 238 -11.04 -7.64 -14.62
N GLY A 239 -9.78 -8.08 -14.64
CA GLY A 239 -9.43 -9.49 -14.75
C GLY A 239 -9.73 -10.05 -16.15
N GLU A 240 -9.73 -9.21 -17.18
CA GLU A 240 -9.90 -9.66 -18.57
C GLU A 240 -8.55 -9.79 -19.27
N ILE A 241 -8.47 -10.72 -20.22
CA ILE A 241 -7.27 -10.92 -21.04
C ILE A 241 -7.13 -9.74 -22.01
N ILE A 242 -5.92 -9.15 -22.03
CA ILE A 242 -5.53 -8.12 -23.00
C ILE A 242 -4.96 -8.80 -24.24
N GLU A 243 -3.99 -9.70 -24.05
CA GLU A 243 -3.30 -10.41 -25.14
C GLU A 243 -2.68 -11.72 -24.64
N LEU A 244 -2.54 -12.68 -25.55
CA LEU A 244 -1.74 -13.89 -25.32
C LEU A 244 -0.26 -13.55 -25.52
N VAL A 245 0.60 -14.06 -24.64
CA VAL A 245 2.04 -13.84 -24.70
C VAL A 245 2.70 -15.10 -25.26
N PRO A 246 3.42 -15.02 -26.39
CA PRO A 246 4.15 -16.15 -26.94
C PRO A 246 5.18 -16.69 -25.94
N GLU A 247 5.38 -18.01 -25.90
CA GLU A 247 6.55 -18.57 -25.23
C GLU A 247 7.78 -18.36 -26.13
N HIS A 248 8.84 -17.79 -25.55
CA HIS A 248 10.17 -17.69 -26.17
C HIS A 248 11.08 -18.80 -25.66
#